data_AF-C8X5V8-F1
#
_entry.id   AF-C8X5V8-F1
#
_cell.length_a   1.000
_cell.length_b   1.000
_cell.length_c   1.000
_cell.angle_alpha   90.00
_cell.angle_beta   90.00
_cell.angle_gamma   90.00
#
_symmetry.space_group_name_H-M   'P 1'
#
loop_
_entity.id
_entity.type
_entity.pdbx_description
1 polymer ?
#
loop_
_entity_poly.entity_id
_entity_poly.type
_entity_poly.pdbx_seq_one_letter_code
_entity_poly.pdbx_strand_id
1 'polypeptide(L)'
;MRKLFWKLFPPYEVRLTIEAVNAFLDESAGPSKSILEPEVVSIAKDAEKTIYSVRIDRIKPDELALLLVTNVIGRHLSSGQHHTYRGVLNGTGKDMLRVWHTAQKAMLERDFVTELEVEKDSHWVMEQVKSAG
;
A
#
# COMPACT_ATOMS: atom_id res chain seq x y z
N MET A 1 18.25 -7.27 22.82
CA MET A 1 17.18 -6.75 23.70
C MET A 1 16.15 -5.87 22.98
N ARG A 2 16.54 -4.84 22.22
CA ARG A 2 15.57 -3.92 21.55
C ARG A 2 14.51 -4.61 20.67
N LYS A 3 14.91 -5.58 19.83
CA LYS A 3 13.99 -6.30 18.92
C LYS A 3 12.89 -7.10 19.64
N LEU A 4 13.16 -7.61 20.85
CA LEU A 4 12.16 -8.35 21.64
C LEU A 4 11.15 -7.38 22.29
N PHE A 5 11.63 -6.23 22.78
CA PHE A 5 10.76 -5.17 23.29
C PHE A 5 9.84 -4.59 22.21
N TRP A 6 10.32 -4.40 20.98
CA TRP A 6 9.49 -3.88 19.88
C TRP A 6 8.39 -4.84 19.40
N LYS A 7 8.51 -6.13 19.69
CA LYS A 7 7.41 -7.08 19.44
C LYS A 7 6.23 -6.88 20.42
N LEU A 8 6.52 -6.48 21.65
CA LEU A 8 5.51 -6.26 22.70
C LEU A 8 5.03 -4.81 22.75
N PHE A 9 5.92 -3.87 22.45
CA PHE A 9 5.68 -2.43 22.45
C PHE A 9 6.24 -1.85 21.15
N PRO A 10 5.46 -1.88 20.05
CA PRO A 10 5.92 -1.34 18.78
C PRO A 10 6.29 0.14 18.95
N PRO A 11 7.36 0.59 18.27
CA PRO A 11 7.71 2.01 18.21
C PRO A 11 6.52 2.88 17.80
N TYR A 12 6.52 4.13 18.25
CA TYR A 12 5.43 5.07 17.98
C TYR A 12 5.15 5.23 16.48
N GLU A 13 6.21 5.30 15.67
CA GLU A 13 6.14 5.39 14.22
C GLU A 13 5.43 4.17 13.60
N VAL A 14 5.81 2.96 14.06
CA VAL A 14 5.19 1.71 13.61
C VAL A 14 3.70 1.69 13.95
N ARG A 15 3.35 2.08 15.17
CA ARG A 15 1.96 2.12 15.61
C ARG A 15 1.13 3.09 14.76
N LEU A 16 1.62 4.32 14.55
CA LEU A 16 0.92 5.31 13.73
C LEU A 16 0.76 4.87 12.28
N THR A 17 1.79 4.28 11.68
CA THR A 17 1.71 3.79 10.29
C THR A 17 0.68 2.67 10.18
N ILE A 18 0.64 1.74 11.14
CA ILE A 18 -0.39 0.66 11.16
C ILE A 18 -1.79 1.24 11.36
N GLU A 19 -1.96 2.19 12.29
CA GLU A 19 -3.24 2.88 12.50
C GLU A 19 -3.72 3.57 11.21
N ALA A 20 -2.82 4.23 10.49
CA ALA A 20 -3.12 4.87 9.21
C ALA A 20 -3.44 3.87 8.09
N VAL A 21 -2.73 2.72 8.02
CA VAL A 21 -3.05 1.63 7.08
C VAL A 21 -4.46 1.12 7.32
N ASN A 22 -4.81 0.83 8.58
CA ASN A 22 -6.11 0.29 8.93
C ASN A 22 -7.22 1.29 8.64
N ALA A 23 -7.04 2.56 9.06
CA ALA A 23 -8.02 3.62 8.79
C ALA A 23 -8.26 3.79 7.28
N PHE A 24 -7.20 3.81 6.47
CA PHE A 24 -7.33 3.93 5.02
C PHE A 24 -8.04 2.72 4.40
N LEU A 25 -7.68 1.49 4.79
CA LEU A 25 -8.29 0.28 4.23
C LEU A 25 -9.73 0.08 4.71
N ASP A 26 -10.07 0.51 5.93
CA ASP A 26 -11.45 0.49 6.46
C ASP A 26 -12.39 1.36 5.62
N GLU A 27 -11.91 2.53 5.18
CA GLU A 27 -12.67 3.46 4.36
C GLU A 27 -12.68 3.07 2.88
N SER A 28 -11.52 2.65 2.36
CA SER A 28 -11.32 2.51 0.93
C SER A 28 -11.51 1.10 0.40
N ALA A 29 -11.24 0.05 1.17
CA ALA A 29 -11.20 -1.32 0.65
C ALA A 29 -12.48 -2.09 0.98
N GLY A 30 -13.01 -2.81 -0.01
CA GLY A 30 -14.12 -3.73 0.19
C GLY A 30 -13.59 -5.15 0.37
N PRO A 31 -13.89 -6.08 -0.56
CA PRO A 31 -13.45 -7.47 -0.46
C PRO A 31 -11.92 -7.65 -0.49
N SER A 32 -11.14 -6.70 -1.02
CA SER A 32 -9.68 -6.79 -1.04
C SER A 32 -9.03 -6.57 0.33
N LYS A 33 -9.74 -5.98 1.31
CA LYS A 33 -9.19 -5.63 2.61
C LYS A 33 -8.53 -6.81 3.32
N SER A 34 -9.20 -7.96 3.39
CA SER A 34 -8.70 -9.15 4.09
C SER A 34 -7.43 -9.75 3.46
N ILE A 35 -7.11 -9.37 2.22
CA ILE A 35 -5.89 -9.77 1.52
C ILE A 35 -4.78 -8.74 1.75
N LEU A 36 -5.12 -7.45 1.60
CA LEU A 36 -4.16 -6.37 1.67
C LEU A 36 -3.69 -6.09 3.11
N GLU A 37 -4.61 -6.02 4.07
CA GLU A 37 -4.32 -5.60 5.45
C GLU A 37 -3.24 -6.46 6.12
N PRO A 38 -3.31 -7.81 6.13
CA PRO A 38 -2.28 -8.61 6.79
C PRO A 38 -0.88 -8.41 6.20
N GLU A 39 -0.80 -8.27 4.88
CA GLU A 39 0.47 -8.09 4.17
C GLU A 39 1.06 -6.70 4.41
N VAL A 40 0.26 -5.64 4.25
CA VAL A 40 0.69 -4.25 4.47
C VAL A 40 1.10 -4.06 5.94
N VAL A 41 0.29 -4.54 6.89
CA VAL A 41 0.61 -4.46 8.33
C VAL A 41 1.87 -5.25 8.66
N SER A 42 2.09 -6.41 8.03
CA SER A 42 3.34 -7.17 8.22
C SER A 42 4.56 -6.38 7.76
N ILE A 43 4.46 -5.61 6.68
CA ILE A 43 5.55 -4.75 6.21
C ILE A 43 5.75 -3.57 7.15
N ALA A 44 4.68 -2.88 7.56
CA ALA A 44 4.74 -1.76 8.49
C ALA A 44 5.33 -2.15 9.86
N LYS A 45 5.15 -3.41 10.28
CA LYS A 45 5.75 -3.98 11.51
C LYS A 45 7.26 -4.15 11.45
N ASP A 46 7.90 -4.02 10.28
CA ASP A 46 9.36 -3.93 10.19
C ASP A 46 9.82 -2.60 10.79
N ALA A 47 10.07 -2.63 12.11
CA ALA A 47 10.39 -1.45 12.89
C ALA A 47 11.62 -0.71 12.37
N GLU A 48 12.63 -1.43 11.86
CA GLU A 48 13.84 -0.79 11.37
C GLU A 48 13.54 0.05 10.12
N LYS A 49 12.81 -0.52 9.15
CA LYS A 49 12.43 0.18 7.93
C LYS A 49 11.42 1.30 8.19
N THR A 50 10.40 1.05 9.00
CA THR A 50 9.38 2.07 9.29
C THR A 50 9.96 3.25 10.06
N ILE A 51 10.80 3.00 11.07
CA ILE A 51 11.49 4.09 11.78
C ILE A 51 12.40 4.86 10.82
N TYR A 52 13.12 4.16 9.94
CA TYR A 52 14.00 4.80 8.97
C TYR A 52 13.21 5.73 8.05
N SER A 53 12.15 5.24 7.42
CA SER A 53 11.32 6.06 6.52
C SER A 53 10.69 7.27 7.21
N VAL A 54 10.23 7.11 8.45
CA VAL A 54 9.60 8.23 9.18
C VAL A 54 10.62 9.24 9.70
N ARG A 55 11.73 8.77 10.30
CA ARG A 55 12.68 9.67 10.98
C ARG A 55 13.78 10.19 10.08
N ILE A 56 14.24 9.37 9.13
CA ILE A 56 15.36 9.67 8.24
C ILE A 56 14.83 10.24 6.93
N ASP A 57 13.94 9.51 6.24
CA ASP A 57 13.37 9.96 4.96
C ASP A 57 12.27 11.02 5.13
N ARG A 58 11.87 11.30 6.37
CA ARG A 58 10.88 12.32 6.75
C ARG A 58 9.49 12.11 6.13
N ILE A 59 9.17 10.87 5.77
CA ILE A 59 7.84 10.50 5.27
C ILE A 59 6.86 10.47 6.46
N LYS A 60 5.71 11.12 6.34
CA LYS A 60 4.72 11.06 7.41
C LYS A 60 4.12 9.65 7.51
N PRO A 61 3.72 9.17 8.70
CA PRO A 61 3.18 7.82 8.85
C PRO A 61 1.98 7.49 7.95
N ASP A 62 1.12 8.47 7.67
CA ASP A 62 -0.03 8.34 6.78
C ASP A 62 0.34 8.31 5.30
N GLU A 63 1.36 9.08 4.88
CA GLU A 63 1.96 8.99 3.54
C GLU A 63 2.65 7.64 3.34
N LEU A 64 3.40 7.17 4.34
CA LEU A 64 4.03 5.85 4.33
C LEU A 64 2.98 4.73 4.24
N ALA A 65 1.86 4.86 4.96
CA ALA A 65 0.75 3.91 4.87
C ALA A 65 0.22 3.80 3.44
N LEU A 66 -0.04 4.93 2.76
CA LEU A 66 -0.49 4.94 1.36
C LEU A 66 0.53 4.29 0.43
N LEU A 67 1.82 4.63 0.59
CA LEU A 67 2.90 4.05 -0.20
C LEU A 67 3.02 2.53 -0.04
N LEU A 68 2.88 2.03 1.20
CA LEU A 68 2.91 0.59 1.45
C LEU A 68 1.70 -0.12 0.83
N VAL A 69 0.51 0.49 0.90
CA VAL A 69 -0.71 -0.04 0.28
C VAL A 69 -0.56 -0.10 -1.24
N THR A 70 -0.12 0.97 -1.90
CA THR A 70 0.04 0.99 -3.37
C THR A 70 1.07 -0.02 -3.85
N ASN A 71 2.18 -0.17 -3.12
CA ASN A 71 3.22 -1.16 -3.43
C ASN A 71 2.69 -2.60 -3.33
N VAL A 72 1.95 -2.93 -2.27
CA VAL A 72 1.36 -4.28 -2.11
C VAL A 72 0.35 -4.54 -3.21
N ILE A 73 -0.54 -3.59 -3.50
CA ILE A 73 -1.51 -3.74 -4.59
C ILE A 73 -0.81 -3.93 -5.95
N GLY A 74 0.24 -3.15 -6.23
CA GLY A 74 1.02 -3.30 -7.45
C GLY A 74 1.54 -4.73 -7.64
N ARG A 75 2.06 -5.36 -6.57
CA ARG A 75 2.49 -6.77 -6.62
C ARG A 75 1.34 -7.74 -6.89
N HIS A 76 0.20 -7.54 -6.24
CA HIS A 76 -0.99 -8.38 -6.47
C HIS A 76 -1.48 -8.27 -7.91
N LEU A 77 -1.55 -7.05 -8.46
CA LEU A 77 -1.98 -6.80 -9.84
C LEU A 77 -0.95 -7.33 -10.86
N SER A 78 0.34 -7.36 -10.55
CA SER A 78 1.37 -7.97 -11.41
C SER A 78 1.41 -9.50 -11.33
N SER A 79 0.73 -10.14 -10.39
CA SER A 79 0.92 -11.58 -10.10
C SER A 79 0.12 -12.53 -10.99
N GLY A 80 -0.87 -12.03 -11.73
CA GLY A 80 -1.84 -12.87 -12.45
C GLY A 80 -2.94 -13.49 -11.57
N GLN A 81 -2.75 -13.62 -10.25
CA GLN A 81 -3.69 -14.30 -9.34
C GLN A 81 -5.09 -13.67 -9.29
N HIS A 82 -5.17 -12.37 -9.55
CA HIS A 82 -6.42 -11.61 -9.52
C HIS A 82 -7.02 -11.37 -10.92
N HIS A 83 -6.66 -12.21 -11.89
CA HIS A 83 -7.16 -12.14 -13.26
C HIS A 83 -8.13 -13.28 -13.56
N THR A 84 -9.17 -12.99 -14.35
CA THR A 84 -10.06 -14.02 -14.92
C THR A 84 -9.48 -14.54 -16.25
N TYR A 85 -8.82 -13.66 -16.99
CA TYR A 85 -8.06 -13.94 -18.21
C TYR A 85 -7.00 -12.84 -18.40
N ARG A 86 -6.07 -13.02 -19.34
CA ARG A 86 -5.02 -12.04 -19.63
C ARG A 86 -5.57 -10.62 -19.78
N GLY A 87 -5.03 -9.70 -18.99
CA GLY A 87 -5.43 -8.30 -19.02
C GLY A 87 -6.78 -7.98 -18.37
N VAL A 88 -7.49 -8.96 -17.80
CA VAL A 88 -8.79 -8.71 -17.16
C VAL A 88 -8.86 -9.24 -15.74
N LEU A 89 -9.01 -8.28 -14.84
CA LEU A 89 -9.14 -8.48 -13.41
C LEU A 89 -10.48 -9.12 -13.04
N ASN A 90 -10.45 -10.03 -12.06
CA ASN A 90 -11.62 -10.53 -11.36
C ASN A 90 -12.18 -9.45 -10.40
N GLY A 91 -13.25 -9.76 -9.66
CA GLY A 91 -13.88 -8.80 -8.74
C GLY A 91 -12.91 -8.23 -7.69
N THR A 92 -12.07 -9.09 -7.10
CA THR A 92 -11.06 -8.68 -6.11
C THR A 92 -9.98 -7.81 -6.75
N GLY A 93 -9.49 -8.16 -7.94
CA GLY A 93 -8.50 -7.37 -8.66
C GLY A 93 -9.01 -5.98 -9.03
N LYS A 94 -10.28 -5.88 -9.45
CA LYS A 94 -10.93 -4.58 -9.71
C LYS A 94 -11.05 -3.73 -8.45
N ASP A 95 -11.39 -4.36 -7.32
CA ASP A 95 -11.41 -3.66 -6.03
C ASP A 95 -10.02 -3.16 -5.63
N MET A 96 -8.98 -3.99 -5.79
CA MET A 96 -7.59 -3.58 -5.54
C MET A 96 -7.17 -2.40 -6.43
N LEU A 97 -7.45 -2.45 -7.73
CA LEU A 97 -7.13 -1.34 -8.64
C LEU A 97 -7.86 -0.05 -8.24
N ARG A 98 -9.12 -0.13 -7.80
CA ARG A 98 -9.87 1.02 -7.27
C ARG A 98 -9.20 1.59 -6.01
N VAL A 99 -8.81 0.73 -5.06
CA VAL A 99 -8.10 1.15 -3.84
C VAL A 99 -6.76 1.81 -4.19
N TRP A 100 -6.05 1.27 -5.18
CA TRP A 100 -4.78 1.84 -5.67
C TRP A 100 -4.98 3.26 -6.21
N HIS A 101 -5.98 3.49 -7.07
CA HIS A 101 -6.30 4.83 -7.55
C HIS A 101 -6.72 5.78 -6.43
N THR A 102 -7.46 5.27 -5.43
CA THR A 102 -7.85 6.06 -4.26
C THR A 102 -6.62 6.49 -3.44
N ALA A 103 -5.66 5.59 -3.25
CA ALA A 103 -4.41 5.88 -2.56
C ALA A 103 -3.55 6.88 -3.33
N GLN A 104 -3.41 6.72 -4.65
CA GLN A 104 -2.68 7.66 -5.51
C GLN A 104 -3.28 9.08 -5.45
N LYS A 105 -4.62 9.17 -5.51
CA LYS A 105 -5.32 10.45 -5.34
C LYS A 105 -5.04 11.07 -3.96
N ALA A 106 -5.11 10.27 -2.90
CA ALA A 106 -4.82 10.76 -1.55
C ALA A 106 -3.36 11.20 -1.36
N MET A 107 -2.40 10.54 -2.04
CA MET A 107 -1.00 10.98 -2.05
C MET A 107 -0.82 12.30 -2.81
N LEU A 108 -1.52 12.47 -3.94
CA LEU A 108 -1.50 13.71 -4.73
C LEU A 108 -2.10 14.88 -3.94
N GLU A 109 -3.23 14.68 -3.27
CA GLU A 109 -3.90 15.70 -2.43
C GLU A 109 -3.05 16.16 -1.23
N ARG A 110 -2.02 15.40 -0.87
CA ARG A 110 -1.09 15.70 0.23
C ARG A 110 0.24 16.29 -0.27
N ASP A 111 0.36 16.56 -1.57
CA ASP A 111 1.60 16.96 -2.23
C ASP A 111 2.76 15.95 -1.99
N PHE A 112 2.42 14.68 -1.71
CA PHE A 112 3.42 13.62 -1.50
C PHE A 112 3.97 13.08 -2.83
N VAL A 113 3.15 13.13 -3.87
CA VAL A 113 3.51 12.80 -5.25
C VAL A 113 3.02 13.90 -6.17
N THR A 114 3.65 14.04 -7.33
CA THR A 114 3.24 14.95 -8.40
C THR A 114 2.25 14.30 -9.36
N GLU A 115 1.48 15.10 -10.11
CA GLU A 115 0.60 14.58 -11.16
C GLU A 115 1.35 13.72 -12.19
N LEU A 116 2.57 14.13 -12.54
CA LEU A 116 3.44 13.39 -13.47
C LEU A 116 3.86 12.03 -12.91
N GLU A 117 4.12 11.93 -11.60
CA GLU A 117 4.42 10.65 -10.95
C GLU A 117 3.20 9.75 -10.93
N VAL A 118 2.02 10.28 -10.59
CA VAL A 118 0.76 9.53 -10.61
C VAL A 118 0.45 9.01 -12.01
N GLU A 119 0.69 9.81 -13.06
CA GLU A 119 0.48 9.39 -14.45
C GLU A 119 1.44 8.25 -14.84
N LYS A 120 2.74 8.37 -14.49
CA LYS A 120 3.74 7.32 -14.75
C LYS A 120 3.40 6.03 -14.01
N ASP A 121 3.02 6.14 -12.75
CA ASP A 121 2.61 5.00 -11.92
C ASP A 121 1.35 4.35 -12.48
N SER A 122 0.39 5.15 -12.96
CA SER A 122 -0.85 4.67 -13.57
C SER A 122 -0.56 3.93 -14.87
N HIS A 123 0.33 4.47 -15.70
CA HIS A 123 0.78 3.78 -16.91
C HIS A 123 1.46 2.45 -16.55
N TRP A 124 2.38 2.47 -15.58
CA TRP A 124 3.08 1.26 -15.15
C TRP A 124 2.12 0.18 -14.65
N VAL A 125 1.19 0.50 -13.74
CA VAL A 125 0.27 -0.51 -13.17
C VAL A 125 -0.67 -1.07 -14.24
N MET A 126 -1.11 -0.24 -15.19
CA MET A 126 -1.95 -0.72 -16.29
C MET A 126 -1.20 -1.64 -17.25
N GLU A 127 0.08 -1.39 -17.50
CA GLU A 127 0.93 -2.32 -18.26
C GLU A 127 1.17 -3.64 -17.52
N GLN A 128 1.32 -3.60 -16.18
CA GLN A 128 1.39 -4.81 -15.37
C GLN A 128 0.11 -5.65 -15.47
N VAL A 129 -1.06 -5.02 -15.32
CA VAL A 129 -2.37 -5.70 -15.46
C VAL A 129 -2.52 -6.32 -16.84
N LYS A 130 -2.13 -5.63 -17.91
CA LYS A 130 -2.19 -6.18 -19.28
C LYS A 130 -1.26 -7.38 -19.49
N SER A 131 -0.07 -7.36 -18.88
CA SER A 131 0.98 -8.33 -19.16
C SER A 131 0.94 -9.60 -18.29
N ALA A 132 0.39 -9.53 -17.07
CA ALA A 132 0.47 -10.56 -16.05
C ALA A 132 -0.46 -11.79 -16.21
N GLY A 133 -1.21 -11.91 -17.31
CA GLY A 133 -2.03 -13.11 -17.57
C GLY A 133 -1.75 -13.77 -18.91
#